data_AF-N1QT13-F1
#
_entry.id   AF-N1QT13-F1
#
_cell.length_a   1.000
_cell.length_b   1.000
_cell.length_c   1.000
_cell.angle_alpha   90.00
_cell.angle_beta   90.00
_cell.angle_gamma   90.00
#
_symmetry.space_group_name_H-M   'P 1'
#
loop_
_entity.id
_entity.type
_entity.pdbx_description
1 polymer ?
#
loop_
_entity_poly.entity_id
_entity_poly.type
_entity_poly.pdbx_seq_one_letter_code
_entity_poly.pdbx_strand_id
1 'polypeptide(L)'
;MAVQVVTSELVAPSEATPRRALWLSNLDLGARNGYSPTVYFFRAPHRGDGKAESFFSAGVLRAALARALVPFHPFAGRPGGGRGGGAEINCNDQGALFVVARSEAALDDFQGFAPSKEMRDMFVPPYDNAGAGAPLLMLQVTFFRCGGVALGTAMHHFVIDGRSAFHFIQTWSGDAVARRRRSGWGEPAFLAPALMFYPGVRVPDELPGQGRRRGGGRLAGAGSHGEVQGALLRGDGRHGVRLTVAMIVLRPRDTCNVERARESI
;
A
#
# COMPACT_ATOMS: atom_id res chain seq x y z
N MET A 1 -11.83 -13.17 16.98
CA MET A 1 -10.43 -13.70 16.90
C MET A 1 -9.50 -12.54 17.22
N ALA A 2 -8.56 -12.68 18.15
CA ALA A 2 -7.70 -11.59 18.58
C ALA A 2 -6.32 -11.68 17.92
N VAL A 3 -5.83 -10.55 17.42
CA VAL A 3 -4.45 -10.37 16.93
C VAL A 3 -3.69 -9.55 17.98
N GLN A 4 -2.55 -10.06 18.42
CA GLN A 4 -1.67 -9.40 19.39
C GLN A 4 -0.46 -8.83 18.67
N VAL A 5 -0.27 -7.51 18.75
CA VAL A 5 0.95 -6.86 18.26
C VAL A 5 2.12 -7.21 19.17
N VAL A 6 3.22 -7.66 18.57
CA VAL A 6 4.47 -8.03 19.24
C VAL A 6 5.48 -6.90 19.13
N THR A 7 5.69 -6.35 17.92
CA THR A 7 6.53 -5.18 17.69
C THR A 7 5.88 -4.22 16.71
N SER A 8 6.22 -2.94 16.82
CA SER A 8 5.81 -1.88 15.91
C SER A 8 6.97 -0.88 15.81
N GLU A 9 7.43 -0.62 14.59
CA GLU A 9 8.54 0.31 14.36
C GLU A 9 8.39 1.03 13.01
N LEU A 10 9.05 2.20 12.89
CA LEU A 10 9.24 2.87 11.61
C LEU A 10 10.56 2.42 10.99
N VAL A 11 10.48 1.83 9.80
CA VAL A 11 11.65 1.38 9.03
C VAL A 11 12.01 2.46 8.03
N ALA A 12 13.15 3.11 8.26
CA ALA A 12 13.73 4.06 7.32
C ALA A 12 14.45 3.34 6.16
N PRO A 13 14.72 4.03 5.03
CA PRO A 13 15.59 3.50 3.98
C PRO A 13 16.96 3.11 4.53
N SER A 14 17.59 2.09 3.95
CA SER A 14 18.91 1.61 4.41
C SER A 14 20.06 2.55 4.03
N GLU A 15 19.82 3.49 3.12
CA GLU A 15 20.78 4.45 2.59
C GLU A 15 20.11 5.83 2.50
N ALA A 16 20.91 6.89 2.48
CA ALA A 16 20.38 8.24 2.32
C ALA A 16 19.67 8.40 0.98
N THR A 17 18.46 8.95 0.99
CA THR A 17 17.66 9.15 -0.22
C THR A 17 17.52 10.64 -0.57
N PRO A 18 17.11 11.00 -1.79
CA PRO A 18 16.87 12.39 -2.16
C PRO A 18 15.79 13.03 -1.29
N ARG A 19 16.18 13.94 -0.40
CA ARG A 19 15.26 14.68 0.46
C ARG A 19 14.65 15.86 -0.30
N ARG A 20 13.39 15.73 -0.71
CA ARG A 20 12.68 16.74 -1.51
C ARG A 20 11.15 16.62 -1.37
N ALA A 21 10.46 17.69 -1.70
CA ALA A 21 9.02 17.64 -1.96
C ALA A 21 8.76 17.06 -3.35
N LEU A 22 7.85 16.09 -3.44
CA LEU A 22 7.33 15.55 -4.69
C LEU A 22 5.88 16.01 -4.86
N TRP A 23 5.65 16.84 -5.87
CA TRP A 23 4.30 17.29 -6.22
C TRP A 23 3.48 16.13 -6.77
N LEU A 24 2.25 16.01 -6.29
CA LEU A 24 1.29 15.05 -6.83
C LEU A 24 0.78 15.53 -8.19
N SER A 25 0.68 14.64 -9.18
CA SER A 25 0.02 14.96 -10.44
C SER A 25 -1.48 15.14 -10.23
N ASN A 26 -2.14 15.76 -11.21
CA ASN A 26 -3.60 15.77 -11.28
C ASN A 26 -4.21 14.36 -11.25
N LEU A 27 -3.46 13.35 -11.71
CA LEU A 27 -3.91 11.96 -11.72
C LEU A 27 -3.82 11.34 -10.31
N ASP A 28 -2.75 11.65 -9.57
CA ASP A 28 -2.58 11.26 -8.17
C ASP A 28 -3.63 11.94 -7.27
N LEU A 29 -3.98 13.19 -7.57
CA LEU A 29 -5.05 13.95 -6.90
C LEU A 29 -6.46 13.46 -7.26
N GLY A 30 -6.65 12.96 -8.48
CA GLY A 30 -7.91 12.38 -8.93
C GLY A 30 -8.18 10.98 -8.36
N ALA A 31 -7.15 10.31 -7.84
CA ALA A 31 -7.27 9.04 -7.14
C ALA A 31 -7.92 9.22 -5.75
N ARG A 32 -8.35 8.10 -5.15
CA ARG A 32 -8.96 8.11 -3.82
C ARG A 32 -7.93 8.60 -2.78
N ASN A 33 -8.22 9.71 -2.10
CA ASN A 33 -7.42 10.15 -0.95
C ASN A 33 -7.59 9.17 0.23
N GLY A 34 -6.60 8.31 0.44
CA GLY A 34 -6.57 7.33 1.52
C GLY A 34 -5.72 6.10 1.19
N TYR A 35 -5.74 5.13 2.10
CA TYR A 35 -4.98 3.90 1.96
C TYR A 35 -5.72 2.83 1.18
N SER A 36 -5.01 2.13 0.31
CA SER A 36 -5.46 0.89 -0.36
C SER A 36 -4.99 -0.32 0.44
N PRO A 37 -5.85 -0.94 1.26
CA PRO A 37 -5.49 -2.09 2.05
C PRO A 37 -5.55 -3.39 1.23
N THR A 38 -4.54 -4.25 1.40
CA THR A 38 -4.47 -5.58 0.80
C THR A 38 -3.97 -6.57 1.85
N VAL A 39 -4.54 -7.77 1.89
CA VAL A 39 -4.09 -8.85 2.78
C VAL A 39 -3.70 -10.06 1.95
N TYR A 40 -2.48 -10.56 2.17
CA TYR A 40 -1.92 -11.74 1.54
C TYR A 40 -1.83 -12.87 2.57
N PHE A 41 -2.39 -14.03 2.27
CA PHE A 41 -2.35 -15.21 3.13
C PHE A 41 -1.42 -16.27 2.53
N PHE A 42 -0.51 -16.76 3.36
CA PHE A 42 0.49 -17.77 3.01
C PHE A 42 0.38 -18.95 3.97
N ARG A 43 0.12 -20.13 3.42
CA ARG A 43 0.19 -21.38 4.22
C ARG A 43 1.64 -21.78 4.43
N ALA A 44 1.94 -22.30 5.62
CA ALA A 44 3.25 -22.86 5.91
C ALA A 44 3.55 -24.05 4.97
N PRO A 45 4.80 -24.22 4.52
CA PRO A 45 5.22 -25.42 3.79
C PRO A 45 5.06 -26.67 4.67
N HIS A 46 4.84 -27.83 4.03
CA HIS A 46 4.71 -29.09 4.76
C HIS A 46 6.01 -29.44 5.51
N ARG A 47 5.88 -29.95 6.74
CA ARG A 47 7.00 -30.25 7.66
C ARG A 47 8.06 -31.24 7.13
N GLY A 48 7.82 -31.90 5.99
CA GLY A 48 8.73 -32.88 5.38
C GLY A 48 9.88 -32.30 4.55
N ASP A 49 9.85 -31.00 4.21
CA ASP A 49 10.75 -30.44 3.19
C ASP A 49 12.10 -29.95 3.74
N GLY A 50 12.41 -30.16 5.02
CA GLY A 50 13.68 -29.77 5.65
C GLY A 50 14.01 -28.27 5.63
N LYS A 51 13.09 -27.43 5.11
CA LYS A 51 13.24 -25.97 4.89
C LYS A 51 12.30 -25.14 5.77
N ALA A 52 11.98 -25.65 6.96
CA ALA A 52 11.18 -24.92 7.94
C ALA A 52 11.94 -23.76 8.60
N GLU A 53 13.26 -23.69 8.43
CA GLU A 53 14.03 -22.58 8.97
C GLU A 53 13.73 -21.29 8.19
N SER A 54 13.04 -20.38 8.88
CA SER A 54 12.77 -18.98 8.50
C SER A 54 11.59 -18.65 7.56
N PHE A 55 10.51 -19.45 7.52
CA PHE A 55 9.28 -19.05 6.82
C PHE A 55 8.79 -17.67 7.34
N PHE A 56 8.92 -16.63 6.51
CA PHE A 56 8.63 -15.23 6.84
C PHE A 56 9.42 -14.67 8.05
N SER A 57 10.76 -14.82 8.07
CA SER A 57 11.59 -14.15 9.10
C SER A 57 11.35 -12.63 9.12
N ALA A 58 10.83 -12.12 10.25
CA ALA A 58 10.52 -10.70 10.43
C ALA A 58 11.76 -9.82 10.28
N GLY A 59 12.92 -10.25 10.77
CA GLY A 59 14.19 -9.52 10.62
C GLY A 59 14.63 -9.42 9.15
N VAL A 60 14.45 -10.49 8.38
CA VAL A 60 14.74 -10.50 6.93
C VAL A 60 13.78 -9.58 6.18
N LEU A 61 12.48 -9.64 6.47
CA LEU A 61 11.47 -8.77 5.86
C LEU A 61 11.72 -7.30 6.17
N ARG A 62 12.04 -6.98 7.42
CA ARG A 62 12.42 -5.63 7.87
C ARG A 62 13.66 -5.11 7.13
N ALA A 63 14.73 -5.91 7.07
CA ALA A 63 15.95 -5.52 6.37
C ALA A 63 15.74 -5.36 4.86
N ALA A 64 14.91 -6.22 4.25
CA ALA A 64 14.51 -6.09 2.85
C ALA A 64 13.63 -4.85 2.61
N LEU A 65 12.78 -4.48 3.56
CA LEU A 65 11.97 -3.27 3.48
C LEU A 65 12.88 -2.03 3.46
N ALA A 66 13.85 -1.95 4.37
CA ALA A 66 14.81 -0.84 4.41
C ALA A 66 15.55 -0.67 3.06
N ARG A 67 15.94 -1.78 2.41
CA ARG A 67 16.56 -1.74 1.08
C ARG A 67 15.60 -1.33 -0.02
N ALA A 68 14.39 -1.89 -0.04
CA ALA A 68 13.37 -1.54 -1.03
C ALA A 68 12.95 -0.07 -0.93
N LEU A 69 12.97 0.51 0.27
CA LEU A 69 12.68 1.93 0.48
C LEU A 69 13.75 2.87 -0.08
N VAL A 70 14.93 2.40 -0.50
CA VAL A 70 15.91 3.28 -1.17
C VAL A 70 15.42 3.68 -2.57
N PRO A 71 15.16 2.75 -3.51
CA PRO A 71 14.58 3.11 -4.79
C PRO A 71 13.13 3.62 -4.63
N PHE A 72 12.36 3.12 -3.65
CA PHE A 72 10.98 3.56 -3.35
C PHE A 72 10.91 4.60 -2.21
N HIS A 73 11.88 5.52 -2.14
CA HIS A 73 11.97 6.53 -1.08
C HIS A 73 10.70 7.36 -0.78
N PRO A 74 9.78 7.65 -1.73
CA PRO A 74 8.55 8.35 -1.39
C PRO A 74 7.69 7.59 -0.37
N PHE A 75 7.77 6.25 -0.30
CA PHE A 75 7.02 5.44 0.67
C PHE A 75 7.49 5.69 2.12
N ALA A 76 8.73 6.15 2.30
CA ALA A 76 9.28 6.56 3.60
C ALA A 76 9.03 8.03 3.93
N GLY A 77 8.34 8.77 3.06
CA GLY A 77 7.97 10.17 3.27
C GLY A 77 6.68 10.35 4.08
N ARG A 78 6.16 11.58 4.05
CA ARG A 78 4.86 11.95 4.64
C ARG A 78 4.03 12.81 3.69
N PRO A 79 2.69 12.78 3.77
CA PRO A 79 1.85 13.78 3.13
C PRO A 79 2.27 15.19 3.59
N GLY A 80 2.47 16.10 2.66
CA GLY A 80 2.80 17.50 2.92
C GLY A 80 1.75 18.44 2.34
N GLY A 81 1.71 19.66 2.87
CA GLY A 81 1.03 20.79 2.24
C GLY A 81 2.09 21.67 1.58
N GLY A 82 2.09 21.71 0.24
CA GLY A 82 3.06 22.50 -0.51
C GLY A 82 2.92 24.00 -0.25
N ARG A 83 4.02 24.73 -0.44
CA ARG A 83 4.05 26.20 -0.40
C ARG A 83 3.21 26.76 -1.56
N GLY A 84 1.90 26.90 -1.34
CA GLY A 84 0.92 27.28 -2.36
C GLY A 84 -0.38 26.45 -2.35
N GLY A 85 -0.53 25.51 -1.42
CA GLY A 85 -1.78 24.76 -1.23
C GLY A 85 -1.94 23.51 -2.10
N GLY A 86 -0.95 23.17 -2.94
CA GLY A 86 -0.91 21.88 -3.65
C GLY A 86 -0.48 20.74 -2.73
N ALA A 87 -1.07 19.56 -2.90
CA ALA A 87 -0.67 18.39 -2.13
C ALA A 87 0.65 17.80 -2.67
N GLU A 88 1.54 17.43 -1.75
CA GLU A 88 2.87 16.91 -2.05
C GLU A 88 3.22 15.76 -1.11
N ILE A 89 4.27 15.03 -1.45
CA ILE A 89 4.94 14.09 -0.56
C ILE A 89 6.26 14.70 -0.13
N ASN A 90 6.43 14.90 1.17
CA ASN A 90 7.70 15.26 1.75
C ASN A 90 8.57 14.00 1.90
N CYS A 91 9.53 13.80 1.00
CA CYS A 91 10.49 12.70 1.08
C CYS A 91 11.53 13.03 2.16
N ASN A 92 11.27 12.61 3.39
CA ASN A 92 12.03 13.01 4.57
C ASN A 92 12.61 11.83 5.36
N ASP A 93 12.57 10.62 4.80
CA ASP A 93 13.09 9.37 5.36
C ASP A 93 12.53 9.01 6.74
N GLN A 94 11.34 9.49 7.10
CA GLN A 94 10.66 9.14 8.35
C GLN A 94 10.18 7.68 8.41
N GLY A 95 10.31 6.94 7.30
CA GLY A 95 10.14 5.50 7.26
C GLY A 95 8.69 5.02 7.12
N ALA A 96 8.56 3.73 6.84
CA ALA A 96 7.30 3.00 6.74
C ALA A 96 6.99 2.27 8.05
N LEU A 97 5.71 2.15 8.42
CA LEU A 97 5.32 1.39 9.61
C LEU A 97 5.44 -0.11 9.33
N PHE A 98 6.19 -0.82 10.17
CA PHE A 98 6.35 -2.26 10.13
C PHE A 98 5.91 -2.87 11.46
N VAL A 99 4.85 -3.66 11.42
CA VAL A 99 4.23 -4.31 12.58
C VAL A 99 4.42 -5.82 12.49
N VAL A 100 4.84 -6.43 13.59
CA VAL A 100 4.83 -7.87 13.76
C VAL A 100 3.76 -8.23 14.77
N ALA A 101 2.90 -9.18 14.44
CA ALA A 101 1.79 -9.62 15.26
C ALA A 101 1.67 -11.15 15.29
N ARG A 102 0.90 -11.65 16.26
CA ARG A 102 0.57 -13.08 16.42
C ARG A 102 -0.93 -13.25 16.59
N SER A 103 -1.44 -14.40 16.15
CA SER A 103 -2.82 -14.81 16.34
C SER A 103 -2.88 -16.27 16.77
N GLU A 104 -3.70 -16.55 17.78
CA GLU A 104 -3.99 -17.92 18.22
C GLU A 104 -4.92 -18.67 17.25
N ALA A 105 -5.49 -17.99 16.25
CA ALA A 105 -6.24 -18.63 15.18
C ALA A 105 -5.32 -19.43 14.26
N ALA A 106 -5.90 -20.39 13.53
CA ALA A 106 -5.31 -21.00 12.36
C ALA A 106 -5.87 -20.36 11.08
N LEU A 107 -5.12 -20.39 9.98
CA LEU A 107 -5.61 -19.90 8.68
C LEU A 107 -6.88 -20.61 8.21
N ASP A 108 -7.05 -21.88 8.56
CA ASP A 108 -8.22 -22.66 8.16
C ASP A 108 -9.48 -22.31 8.98
N ASP A 109 -9.35 -21.53 10.05
CA ASP A 109 -10.48 -20.95 10.78
C ASP A 109 -11.17 -19.84 9.96
N PHE A 110 -10.51 -19.32 8.92
CA PHE A 110 -11.04 -18.28 8.03
C PHE A 110 -11.69 -18.92 6.80
N GLN A 111 -13.01 -18.77 6.67
CA GLN A 111 -13.74 -19.24 5.50
C GLN A 111 -13.69 -18.22 4.37
N GLY A 112 -13.38 -18.68 3.16
CA GLY A 112 -13.51 -17.89 1.93
C GLY A 112 -12.47 -16.79 1.71
N PHE A 113 -11.80 -16.28 2.76
CA PHE A 113 -10.91 -15.12 2.72
C PHE A 113 -11.54 -13.89 2.04
N ALA A 114 -12.87 -13.78 2.11
CA ALA A 114 -13.59 -12.69 1.48
C ALA A 114 -13.14 -11.35 2.08
N PRO A 115 -12.88 -10.33 1.24
CA PRO A 115 -12.63 -8.97 1.70
C PRO A 115 -13.71 -8.49 2.68
N SER A 116 -13.33 -8.17 3.92
CA SER A 116 -14.27 -7.72 4.95
C SER A 116 -13.65 -6.66 5.86
N LYS A 117 -14.47 -5.97 6.64
CA LYS A 117 -14.00 -5.01 7.64
C LYS A 117 -13.15 -5.69 8.69
N GLU A 118 -13.60 -6.85 9.15
CA GLU A 118 -12.94 -7.67 10.16
C GLU A 118 -11.56 -8.11 9.66
N MET A 119 -11.45 -8.56 8.40
CA MET A 119 -10.17 -8.97 7.80
C MET A 119 -9.15 -7.83 7.76
N ARG A 120 -9.60 -6.62 7.40
CA ARG A 120 -8.73 -5.44 7.44
C ARG A 120 -8.33 -5.11 8.88
N ASP A 121 -9.30 -5.00 9.79
CA ASP A 121 -9.05 -4.56 11.16
C ASP A 121 -8.14 -5.55 11.93
N MET A 122 -8.15 -6.84 11.56
CA MET A 122 -7.24 -7.83 12.14
C MET A 122 -5.83 -7.79 11.54
N PHE A 123 -5.71 -7.64 10.22
CA PHE A 123 -4.45 -7.94 9.53
C PHE A 123 -3.72 -6.74 8.93
N VAL A 124 -4.33 -5.56 8.93
CA VAL A 124 -3.72 -4.32 8.43
C VAL A 124 -3.55 -3.36 9.61
N PRO A 125 -2.41 -2.65 9.74
CA PRO A 125 -2.25 -1.66 10.79
C PRO A 125 -3.41 -0.66 10.78
N PRO A 126 -3.91 -0.24 11.95
CA PRO A 126 -4.93 0.80 11.99
C PRO A 126 -4.38 2.09 11.39
N TYR A 127 -5.20 2.77 10.62
CA TYR A 127 -4.89 4.06 10.03
C TYR A 127 -6.11 4.96 10.11
N ASP A 128 -5.87 6.21 10.48
CA ASP A 128 -6.82 7.29 10.31
C ASP A 128 -6.52 8.06 9.02
N ASN A 129 -7.44 8.94 8.63
CA ASN A 129 -7.31 9.69 7.38
C ASN A 129 -5.99 10.49 7.39
N ALA A 130 -5.24 10.39 6.28
CA ALA A 130 -3.83 10.73 6.15
C ALA A 130 -3.48 12.19 6.44
N GLY A 131 -3.37 12.53 7.72
CA GLY A 131 -2.82 13.81 8.18
C GLY A 131 -1.33 13.95 7.81
N ALA A 132 -0.79 15.16 7.99
CA ALA A 132 0.58 15.53 7.56
C ALA A 132 1.73 14.71 8.20
N GLY A 133 1.43 13.86 9.18
CA GLY A 133 2.39 12.95 9.83
C GLY A 133 2.15 11.46 9.55
N ALA A 134 1.13 11.12 8.75
CA ALA A 134 0.73 9.73 8.53
C ALA A 134 1.74 8.98 7.62
N PRO A 135 2.19 7.77 7.98
CA PRO A 135 3.09 6.98 7.13
C PRO A 135 2.45 6.62 5.78
N LEU A 136 3.14 6.86 4.67
CA LEU A 136 2.60 6.53 3.34
C LEU A 136 2.55 5.03 3.06
N LEU A 137 3.30 4.23 3.83
CA LEU A 137 3.32 2.77 3.78
C LEU A 137 3.23 2.21 5.19
N MET A 138 2.33 1.25 5.37
CA MET A 138 2.19 0.47 6.58
C MET A 138 2.05 -1.01 6.24
N LEU A 139 2.71 -1.85 7.01
CA LEU A 139 2.84 -3.28 6.79
C LEU A 139 2.64 -4.01 8.12
N GLN A 140 1.89 -5.11 8.11
CA GLN A 140 1.74 -6.00 9.26
C GLN A 140 1.98 -7.44 8.85
N VAL A 141 2.89 -8.11 9.55
CA VAL A 141 3.14 -9.55 9.43
C VAL A 141 2.51 -10.23 10.64
N THR A 142 1.44 -11.00 10.41
CA THR A 142 0.73 -11.73 11.46
C THR A 142 1.01 -13.22 11.35
N PHE A 143 1.63 -13.80 12.37
CA PHE A 143 1.90 -15.23 12.46
C PHE A 143 0.74 -15.95 13.14
N PHE A 144 0.27 -17.05 12.52
CA PHE A 144 -0.80 -17.89 13.05
C PHE A 144 -0.24 -19.10 13.79
N ARG A 145 -1.02 -19.69 14.70
CA ARG A 145 -0.65 -20.92 15.43
C ARG A 145 -0.33 -22.10 14.50
N CYS A 146 -0.97 -22.18 13.33
CA CYS A 146 -0.67 -23.21 12.33
C CYS A 146 0.64 -23.00 11.55
N GLY A 147 1.41 -21.95 11.85
CA GLY A 147 2.63 -21.56 11.13
C GLY A 147 2.36 -20.74 9.87
N GLY A 148 1.10 -20.57 9.47
CA GLY A 148 0.72 -19.68 8.38
C GLY A 148 0.98 -18.21 8.69
N VAL A 149 0.95 -17.37 7.66
CA VAL A 149 1.20 -15.93 7.77
C VAL A 149 0.16 -15.12 7.00
N ALA A 150 -0.29 -14.02 7.59
CA ALA A 150 -0.98 -12.95 6.89
C ALA A 150 -0.04 -11.74 6.79
N LEU A 151 0.14 -11.23 5.59
CA LEU A 151 0.82 -9.97 5.33
C LEU A 151 -0.25 -8.95 4.93
N GLY A 152 -0.57 -8.01 5.81
CA GLY A 152 -1.40 -6.87 5.47
C GLY A 152 -0.57 -5.67 5.07
N THR A 153 -1.05 -4.94 4.07
CA THR A 153 -0.42 -3.70 3.58
C THR A 153 -1.46 -2.61 3.51
N ALA A 154 -1.11 -1.41 3.92
CA ALA A 154 -1.86 -0.18 3.64
C ALA A 154 -0.91 0.81 2.97
N MET A 155 -1.16 1.07 1.68
CA MET A 155 -0.36 1.99 0.86
C MET A 155 -1.21 3.20 0.52
N HIS A 156 -0.70 4.40 0.80
CA HIS A 156 -1.43 5.62 0.48
C HIS A 156 -1.52 5.81 -1.04
N HIS A 157 -2.70 6.11 -1.56
CA HIS A 157 -2.92 6.17 -3.01
C HIS A 157 -2.12 7.30 -3.70
N PHE A 158 -1.56 8.23 -2.94
CA PHE A 158 -0.64 9.26 -3.44
C PHE A 158 0.68 8.71 -4.00
N VAL A 159 1.15 7.55 -3.51
CA VAL A 159 2.42 6.94 -3.93
C VAL A 159 2.24 5.73 -4.82
N ILE A 160 0.99 5.31 -5.07
CA ILE A 160 0.70 4.09 -5.83
C ILE A 160 -0.52 4.19 -6.74
N ASP A 161 -0.43 3.46 -7.83
CA ASP A 161 -1.54 2.82 -8.53
C ASP A 161 -1.43 1.28 -8.36
N GLY A 162 -2.31 0.52 -9.00
CA GLY A 162 -2.26 -0.94 -8.93
C GLY A 162 -0.91 -1.52 -9.39
N ARG A 163 -0.30 -0.98 -10.46
CA ARG A 163 0.94 -1.52 -11.04
C ARG A 163 2.15 -1.24 -10.17
N SER A 164 2.30 -0.01 -9.69
CA SER A 164 3.39 0.41 -8.80
C SER A 164 3.29 -0.26 -7.43
N ALA A 165 2.08 -0.51 -6.91
CA ALA A 165 1.90 -1.34 -5.71
C ALA A 165 2.44 -2.76 -5.91
N PHE A 166 2.12 -3.42 -7.04
CA PHE A 166 2.68 -4.74 -7.35
C PHE A 166 4.21 -4.70 -7.56
N HIS A 167 4.73 -3.66 -8.21
CA HIS A 167 6.17 -3.49 -8.40
C HIS A 167 6.91 -3.37 -7.06
N PHE A 168 6.36 -2.60 -6.11
CA PHE A 168 6.90 -2.50 -4.76
C PHE A 168 6.92 -3.86 -4.06
N ILE A 169 5.80 -4.59 -4.03
CA ILE A 169 5.70 -5.91 -3.40
C ILE A 169 6.66 -6.92 -4.03
N GLN A 170 6.82 -6.91 -5.35
CA GLN A 170 7.76 -7.78 -6.04
C GLN A 170 9.22 -7.45 -5.72
N THR A 171 9.56 -6.15 -5.66
CA THR A 171 10.91 -5.70 -5.29
C THR A 171 11.24 -6.10 -3.86
N TRP A 172 10.36 -5.75 -2.91
CA TRP A 172 10.54 -6.07 -1.49
C TRP A 172 10.65 -7.57 -1.24
N SER A 173 9.75 -8.37 -1.82
CA SER A 173 9.79 -9.83 -1.65
C SER A 173 11.01 -10.46 -2.33
N GLY A 174 11.44 -9.98 -3.50
CA GLY A 174 12.65 -10.42 -4.18
C GLY A 174 13.91 -10.20 -3.34
N ASP A 175 14.00 -9.03 -2.70
CA ASP A 175 15.08 -8.68 -1.77
C ASP A 175 15.05 -9.51 -0.48
N ALA A 176 13.86 -9.90 0.00
CA ALA A 176 13.71 -10.72 1.20
C ALA A 176 14.17 -12.17 0.97
N VAL A 177 13.93 -12.73 -0.21
CA VAL A 177 14.35 -14.10 -0.54
C VAL A 177 15.74 -14.18 -1.17
N ALA A 178 16.51 -13.08 -1.13
CA ALA A 178 17.83 -12.93 -1.75
C ALA A 178 17.88 -13.34 -3.24
N ARG A 179 16.74 -13.31 -3.93
CA ARG A 179 16.66 -13.54 -5.37
C ARG A 179 16.68 -12.19 -6.06
N ARG A 180 17.87 -11.57 -6.13
CA ARG A 180 18.11 -10.38 -6.96
C ARG A 180 18.03 -10.74 -8.45
N ARG A 181 16.84 -11.07 -8.95
CA ARG A 181 16.56 -10.93 -10.37
C ARG A 181 16.26 -9.46 -10.58
N ARG A 182 16.92 -8.80 -11.54
CA ARG A 182 16.44 -7.50 -12.04
C ARG A 182 14.96 -7.69 -12.32
N SER A 183 14.13 -6.93 -11.60
CA SER A 183 12.71 -6.91 -11.88
C SER A 183 12.62 -6.56 -13.37
N GLY A 184 11.77 -7.25 -14.15
CA GLY A 184 11.59 -6.93 -15.57
C GLY A 184 10.99 -5.53 -15.78
N TRP A 185 10.78 -4.79 -14.68
CA TRP A 185 10.06 -3.52 -14.58
C TRP A 185 10.99 -2.29 -14.65
N GLY A 186 12.32 -2.47 -14.65
CA GLY A 186 13.27 -1.35 -14.67
C GLY A 186 13.39 -0.64 -13.32
N GLU A 187 14.25 0.37 -13.24
CA GLU A 187 14.37 1.23 -12.05
C GLU A 187 13.09 2.05 -11.86
N PRO A 188 12.56 2.19 -10.62
CA PRO A 188 11.40 3.03 -10.40
C PRO A 188 11.79 4.51 -10.61
N ALA A 189 11.28 5.09 -11.69
CA ALA A 189 11.51 6.48 -12.03
C ALA A 189 10.52 7.38 -11.27
N PHE A 190 11.00 8.05 -10.21
CA PHE A 190 10.25 9.03 -9.42
C PHE A 190 10.59 10.49 -9.80
N LEU A 191 10.96 10.72 -11.07
CA LEU A 191 11.39 12.01 -11.58
C LEU A 191 10.30 12.57 -12.51
N ALA A 192 9.68 13.70 -12.14
CA ALA A 192 8.58 14.42 -12.82
C ALA A 192 7.15 14.03 -12.33
N PRO A 193 6.12 14.88 -12.52
CA PRO A 193 5.03 15.06 -11.56
C PRO A 193 4.04 13.89 -11.46
N ALA A 194 4.17 12.84 -12.26
CA ALA A 194 3.33 11.66 -12.18
C ALA A 194 4.05 10.57 -11.38
N LEU A 195 3.57 10.31 -10.15
CA LEU A 195 3.97 9.14 -9.36
C LEU A 195 3.35 7.84 -9.90
N MET A 196 2.46 7.94 -10.88
CA MET A 196 2.03 6.83 -11.73
C MET A 196 3.12 6.46 -12.75
N PHE A 197 3.79 5.33 -12.50
CA PHE A 197 4.74 4.74 -13.44
C PHE A 197 4.01 4.15 -14.67
N TYR A 198 4.10 4.82 -15.81
CA TYR A 198 3.72 4.26 -17.12
C TYR A 198 4.98 3.81 -17.89
N PRO A 199 5.22 2.50 -18.05
CA PRO A 199 6.26 2.06 -18.98
C PRO A 199 5.81 2.37 -20.41
N GLY A 200 6.53 3.26 -21.11
CA GLY A 200 6.42 3.46 -22.56
C GLY A 200 6.05 4.85 -23.07
N VAL A 201 5.87 5.86 -22.22
CA VAL A 201 5.62 7.24 -22.68
C VAL A 201 6.93 8.02 -22.69
N ARG A 202 7.47 8.32 -23.88
CA ARG A 202 8.46 9.40 -24.04
C ARG A 202 7.72 10.71 -23.76
N VAL A 203 8.04 11.37 -22.65
CA VAL A 203 7.58 12.73 -22.37
C VAL A 203 8.34 13.65 -23.32
N PRO A 204 7.67 14.42 -24.21
CA PRO A 204 8.32 15.46 -24.98
C PRO A 204 8.83 16.55 -24.05
N ASP A 205 10.00 17.10 -24.33
CA ASP A 205 10.68 18.11 -23.49
C ASP A 205 9.95 19.47 -23.40
N GLU A 206 8.81 19.66 -24.08
CA GLU A 206 8.09 20.94 -24.10
C GLU A 206 6.56 20.74 -23.99
N LEU A 207 5.95 21.38 -23.00
CA LEU A 207 4.49 21.48 -22.84
C LEU A 207 3.94 22.58 -23.76
N PRO A 208 3.04 22.30 -24.72
CA PRO A 208 2.31 23.32 -25.45
C PRO A 208 1.21 23.91 -24.56
N GLY A 209 1.03 25.22 -24.69
CA GLY A 209 0.19 26.05 -23.84
C GLY A 209 -1.32 25.86 -23.95
N GLN A 210 -1.99 26.65 -23.12
CA GLN A 210 -3.43 26.77 -22.88
C GLN A 210 -4.33 26.66 -24.12
N GLY A 211 -5.45 25.95 -23.99
CA GLY A 211 -6.51 25.97 -25.01
C GLY A 211 -7.80 25.19 -24.68
N ARG A 212 -8.75 25.88 -24.04
CA ARG A 212 -10.24 25.81 -24.14
C ARG A 212 -11.06 24.50 -23.98
N ARG A 213 -12.07 24.67 -23.10
CA ARG A 213 -13.33 23.95 -22.79
C ARG A 213 -14.09 23.28 -23.97
N ARG A 214 -14.74 22.13 -23.69
CA ARG A 214 -16.21 21.95 -23.48
C ARG A 214 -16.61 20.46 -23.51
N GLY A 215 -17.67 20.12 -22.76
CA GLY A 215 -18.54 18.97 -23.05
C GLY A 215 -18.84 18.09 -21.84
N GLY A 216 -20.02 18.31 -21.22
CA GLY A 216 -20.51 17.55 -20.08
C GLY A 216 -21.22 16.24 -20.45
N GLY A 217 -21.24 15.31 -19.49
CA GLY A 217 -22.08 14.11 -19.50
C GLY A 217 -22.57 13.85 -18.08
N ARG A 218 -23.88 13.67 -17.91
CA ARG A 218 -24.54 13.36 -16.63
C ARG A 218 -24.25 11.91 -16.22
N LEU A 219 -23.97 11.70 -14.94
CA LEU A 219 -23.99 10.38 -14.30
C LEU A 219 -25.36 10.19 -13.61
N ALA A 220 -26.01 9.07 -13.89
CA ALA A 220 -27.23 8.64 -13.21
C ALA A 220 -26.87 7.83 -11.94
N GLY A 221 -27.79 7.90 -10.96
CA GLY A 221 -27.58 7.62 -9.54
C GLY A 221 -27.02 6.24 -9.17
N ALA A 222 -26.32 6.22 -8.03
CA ALA A 222 -26.00 5.02 -7.28
C ALA A 222 -26.74 5.07 -5.94
N GLY A 223 -27.48 3.99 -5.65
CA GLY A 223 -28.17 3.78 -4.38
C GLY A 223 -27.23 3.69 -3.19
N SER A 224 -27.76 4.08 -2.05
CA SER A 224 -27.12 4.08 -0.74
C SER A 224 -27.07 2.66 -0.17
N HIS A 225 -25.88 2.10 0.05
CA HIS A 225 -25.52 1.23 1.18
C HIS A 225 -24.00 0.97 1.14
N GLY A 226 -23.34 1.00 2.29
CA GLY A 226 -21.89 0.91 2.45
C GLY A 226 -21.31 -0.45 2.08
N GLU A 227 -21.12 -0.67 0.79
CA GLU A 227 -20.61 -1.92 0.22
C GLU A 227 -19.07 -1.95 0.27
N VAL A 228 -18.51 -2.98 0.91
CA VAL A 228 -17.09 -3.32 0.80
C VAL A 228 -16.91 -4.01 -0.54
N GLN A 229 -16.25 -3.35 -1.49
CA GLN A 229 -15.85 -4.00 -2.74
C GLN A 229 -14.46 -4.61 -2.56
N GLY A 230 -14.24 -5.81 -3.08
CA GLY A 230 -12.93 -6.43 -3.01
C GLY A 230 -12.78 -7.55 -4.01
N ALA A 231 -11.53 -7.88 -4.30
CA ALA A 231 -11.17 -8.97 -5.20
C ALA A 231 -10.42 -10.04 -4.41
N LEU A 232 -10.81 -11.29 -4.62
CA LEU A 232 -10.10 -12.46 -4.11
C LEU A 232 -9.34 -13.11 -5.26
N LEU A 233 -8.02 -13.15 -5.16
CA LEU A 233 -7.14 -13.83 -6.10
C LEU A 233 -6.53 -15.05 -5.43
N ARG A 234 -6.61 -16.20 -6.08
CA ARG A 234 -5.96 -17.44 -5.64
C ARG A 234 -4.90 -17.83 -6.67
N GLY A 235 -3.71 -18.16 -6.20
CA GLY A 235 -2.64 -18.66 -7.05
C GLY A 235 -1.81 -19.72 -6.36
N ASP A 236 -1.39 -20.72 -7.12
CA ASP A 236 -0.42 -21.71 -6.67
C ASP A 236 0.98 -21.24 -7.07
N GLY A 237 1.84 -21.00 -6.08
CA GLY A 237 3.22 -20.59 -6.28
C GLY A 237 4.13 -21.76 -6.64
N ARG A 238 5.29 -21.45 -7.24
CA ARG A 238 6.35 -22.45 -7.45
C ARG A 238 6.82 -22.97 -6.08
N HIS A 239 7.07 -24.28 -5.97
CA HIS A 239 7.43 -24.99 -4.73
C HIS A 239 6.28 -25.20 -3.72
N GLY A 240 5.03 -25.26 -4.19
CA GLY A 240 3.90 -25.72 -3.35
C GLY A 240 3.35 -24.68 -2.37
N VAL A 241 3.79 -23.43 -2.43
CA VAL A 241 3.24 -22.34 -1.60
C VAL A 241 1.95 -21.84 -2.23
N ARG A 242 0.82 -22.04 -1.54
CA ARG A 242 -0.49 -21.53 -1.96
C ARG A 242 -0.69 -20.10 -1.44
N LEU A 243 -0.92 -19.15 -2.36
CA LEU A 243 -1.15 -17.74 -2.07
C LEU A 243 -2.61 -17.38 -2.28
N THR A 244 -3.20 -16.70 -1.30
CA THR A 244 -4.52 -16.07 -1.43
C THR A 244 -4.38 -14.56 -1.15
N VAL A 245 -4.83 -13.72 -2.08
CA VAL A 245 -4.78 -12.26 -1.96
C VAL A 245 -6.20 -11.73 -1.88
N ALA A 246 -6.51 -11.03 -0.80
CA ALA A 246 -7.75 -10.30 -0.61
C ALA A 246 -7.44 -8.80 -0.73
N MET A 247 -7.87 -8.17 -1.82
CA MET A 247 -7.84 -6.72 -1.97
C MET A 247 -9.12 -6.16 -1.35
N ILE A 248 -8.99 -5.22 -0.41
CA ILE A 248 -10.12 -4.64 0.33
C ILE A 248 -10.26 -3.18 -0.09
N VAL A 249 -11.33 -2.83 -0.78
CA VAL A 249 -11.65 -1.44 -1.13
C VAL A 249 -12.83 -0.99 -0.29
N LEU A 250 -12.55 -0.15 0.71
CA LEU A 250 -13.59 0.56 1.42
C LEU A 250 -13.92 1.85 0.66
N ARG A 251 -15.19 2.04 0.32
CA ARG A 251 -15.67 3.38 0.01
C ARG A 251 -15.55 4.25 1.27
N PRO A 252 -15.12 5.52 1.14
CA PRO A 252 -15.29 6.50 2.21
C PRO A 252 -16.76 6.51 2.64
N ARG A 253 -17.03 6.53 3.95
CA ARG A 253 -18.38 6.89 4.42
C ARG A 253 -18.58 8.36 4.05
N ASP A 254 -19.67 8.67 3.35
CA ASP A 254 -20.11 10.06 3.12
C ASP A 254 -20.16 10.79 4.46
N THR A 255 -19.15 11.60 4.73
CA THR A 255 -19.07 12.47 5.90
C THR A 255 -18.35 13.76 5.49
N CYS A 256 -19.11 14.68 4.92
CA CYS A 256 -19.32 15.98 5.55
C CYS A 256 -20.48 16.70 4.84
N ASN A 257 -21.66 16.72 5.47
CA ASN A 257 -22.58 17.84 5.31
C ASN A 257 -21.82 19.08 5.76
N VAL A 258 -21.47 19.97 4.83
CA VAL A 258 -21.20 21.36 5.18
C VAL A 258 -22.57 21.99 5.37
N GLU A 259 -23.11 21.89 6.59
CA GLU A 259 -24.19 22.78 6.99
C GLU A 259 -23.66 24.22 6.88
N ARG A 260 -24.22 24.95 5.92
CA ARG A 260 -24.16 26.42 5.87
C ARG A 260 -24.78 26.96 7.16
N ALA A 261 -23.95 27.33 8.12
CA ALA A 261 -24.30 28.33 9.11
C ALA A 261 -24.07 29.73 8.50
N ARG A 262 -25.17 30.27 7.97
CA ARG A 262 -25.60 31.68 7.87
C ARG A 262 -24.54 32.78 8.03
N GLU A 263 -24.50 33.68 7.04
CA GLU A 263 -24.52 35.12 7.31
C GLU A 263 -25.62 35.77 6.46
N SER A 264 -26.55 36.41 7.17
CA SER A 264 -27.46 37.41 6.64
C SER A 264 -26.78 38.76 6.84
N ILE A 265 -26.56 39.49 5.75
CA ILE A 265 -26.79 40.93 5.50
C ILE A 265 -26.42 41.16 4.03
#